data_AF-A0AA86JHD0-F1
#
_entry.id   AF-A0AA86JHD0-F1
#
_cell.length_a   1.000
_cell.length_b   1.000
_cell.length_c   1.000
_cell.angle_alpha   90.00
_cell.angle_beta   90.00
_cell.angle_gamma   90.00
#
_symmetry.space_group_name_H-M   'P 1'
#
loop_
_entity.id
_entity.type
_entity.pdbx_description
1 polymer ?
#
loop_
_entity_poly.entity_id
_entity_poly.type
_entity_poly.pdbx_seq_one_letter_code
_entity_poly.pdbx_strand_id
1 'polypeptide(L)'
;MIKKKEFVSLLNELMQTELEQLRKKFRPYRRRPFLSNKVVIDVDLKYKVKNVLGYYENTQKDEKKWRYTHKIFLTKEAKERYELYIEITLKREAIDGLREIIRHELIHAFVFEEFEYFSDIKHTEGDYSPIFLGCLYWGSGRSGHAYVNKFKETDLYKKISQCKKFDEVHTHLIHYIFEFEELARKINSQINQDIKNYRNLKLEFNLYGAGIVKRTYVSCISKIKRNNRLEIQKVAEMTLGIGFLVTPKDIIENYERKFENGSIAKLHSELAAYVVQNEFKQKTILRES
;
A
#
# COMPACT_ATOMS: atom_id res chain seq x y z
N MET A 1 -23.91 23.81 14.76
CA MET A 1 -23.48 22.93 13.65
C MET A 1 -23.03 23.75 12.45
N ILE A 2 -21.81 23.51 11.97
CA ILE A 2 -21.22 24.16 10.79
C ILE A 2 -21.83 23.62 9.50
N LYS A 3 -22.12 24.50 8.53
CA LYS A 3 -22.65 24.06 7.23
C LYS A 3 -21.56 23.36 6.42
N LYS A 4 -21.93 22.40 5.56
CA LYS A 4 -20.95 21.64 4.73
C LYS A 4 -20.02 22.58 3.94
N LYS A 5 -20.55 23.63 3.30
CA LYS A 5 -19.75 24.57 2.50
C LYS A 5 -18.70 25.31 3.34
N GLU A 6 -19.08 25.77 4.53
CA GLU A 6 -18.17 26.46 5.47
C GLU A 6 -17.08 25.49 5.96
N PHE A 7 -17.46 24.25 6.28
CA PHE A 7 -16.50 23.23 6.69
C PHE A 7 -15.51 22.88 5.57
N VAL A 8 -15.98 22.70 4.33
CA VAL A 8 -15.09 22.47 3.17
C VAL A 8 -14.16 23.66 2.93
N SER A 9 -14.62 24.90 3.12
CA SER A 9 -13.75 26.08 3.04
C SER A 9 -12.63 26.03 4.08
N LEU A 10 -12.96 25.71 5.33
CA LEU A 10 -11.98 25.51 6.41
C LEU A 10 -10.99 24.40 6.05
N LEU A 11 -11.46 23.25 5.57
CA LEU A 11 -10.60 22.13 5.18
C LEU A 11 -9.62 22.52 4.07
N ASN A 12 -10.06 23.32 3.09
CA ASN A 12 -9.18 23.82 2.04
C ASN A 12 -8.08 24.72 2.60
N GLU A 13 -8.41 25.64 3.51
CA GLU A 13 -7.41 26.51 4.18
C GLU A 13 -6.38 25.68 4.96
N LEU A 14 -6.84 24.70 5.73
CA LEU A 14 -5.98 23.79 6.49
C LEU A 14 -5.11 22.93 5.57
N MET A 15 -5.68 22.42 4.47
CA MET A 15 -4.93 21.65 3.47
C MET A 15 -3.81 22.46 2.82
N GLN A 16 -4.05 23.71 2.42
CA GLN A 16 -3.00 24.57 1.88
C GLN A 16 -1.89 24.83 2.91
N THR A 17 -2.27 25.02 4.17
CA THR A 17 -1.32 25.20 5.28
C THR A 17 -0.46 23.96 5.46
N GLU A 18 -1.05 22.76 5.48
CA GLU A 18 -0.32 21.50 5.64
C GLU A 18 0.57 21.19 4.42
N LEU A 19 0.10 21.44 3.20
CA LEU A 19 0.91 21.30 1.98
C LEU A 19 2.18 22.14 2.05
N GLU A 20 2.09 23.40 2.50
CA GLU A 20 3.25 24.27 2.61
C GLU A 20 4.20 23.85 3.76
N GLN A 21 3.66 23.38 4.88
CA GLN A 21 4.48 22.84 5.98
C GLN A 21 5.24 21.58 5.55
N LEU A 22 4.55 20.65 4.88
CA LEU A 22 5.16 19.43 4.34
C LEU A 22 6.17 19.77 3.25
N ARG A 23 5.89 20.72 2.34
CA ARG A 23 6.86 21.20 1.35
C ARG A 23 8.15 21.67 2.00
N LYS A 24 8.07 22.53 3.02
CA LYS A 24 9.24 23.04 3.74
C LYS A 24 10.04 21.92 4.41
N LYS A 25 9.35 20.89 4.92
CA LYS A 25 9.98 19.78 5.65
C LYS A 25 10.63 18.74 4.74
N PHE A 26 9.95 18.33 3.68
CA PHE A 26 10.43 17.32 2.73
C PHE A 26 11.37 17.91 1.68
N ARG A 27 11.19 19.18 1.32
CA ARG A 27 11.91 19.83 0.23
C ARG A 27 12.36 21.25 0.65
N PRO A 28 13.18 21.38 1.72
CA PRO A 28 13.62 22.69 2.19
C PRO A 28 14.35 23.46 1.08
N TYR A 29 14.04 24.74 0.93
CA TYR A 29 14.60 25.66 -0.06
C TYR A 29 14.35 25.32 -1.54
N ARG A 30 13.62 24.25 -1.86
CA ARG A 30 13.23 23.92 -3.24
C ARG A 30 11.92 24.62 -3.60
N ARG A 31 11.84 25.19 -4.81
CA ARG A 31 10.64 25.86 -5.34
C ARG A 31 9.56 24.89 -5.85
N ARG A 32 9.78 23.58 -5.75
CA ARG A 32 8.82 22.55 -6.16
C ARG A 32 7.70 22.42 -5.11
N PRO A 33 6.43 22.26 -5.51
CA PRO A 33 5.35 21.94 -4.57
C PRO A 33 5.60 20.60 -3.87
N PHE A 34 4.88 20.37 -2.77
CA PHE A 34 4.94 19.09 -2.06
C PHE A 34 4.44 17.95 -2.97
N LEU A 35 3.27 18.14 -3.60
CA LEU A 35 2.69 17.25 -4.59
C LEU A 35 2.70 17.91 -5.97
N SER A 36 3.01 17.12 -7.00
CA SER A 36 3.05 17.56 -8.39
C SER A 36 1.66 17.61 -9.01
N ASN A 37 0.77 16.67 -8.66
CA ASN A 37 -0.61 16.64 -9.13
C ASN A 37 -1.55 17.47 -8.24
N LYS A 38 -2.72 17.80 -8.81
CA LYS A 38 -3.74 18.56 -8.12
C LYS A 38 -4.28 17.77 -6.93
N VAL A 39 -4.46 18.44 -5.80
CA VAL A 39 -5.17 17.90 -4.63
C VAL A 39 -6.50 18.63 -4.43
N VAL A 40 -7.54 17.87 -4.13
CA VAL A 40 -8.85 18.40 -3.74
C VAL A 40 -9.29 17.74 -2.44
N ILE A 41 -9.98 18.52 -1.60
CA ILE A 41 -10.55 18.05 -0.34
C ILE A 41 -12.05 18.29 -0.29
N ASP A 42 -12.81 17.30 0.15
CA ASP A 42 -14.26 17.40 0.37
C ASP A 42 -14.67 16.53 1.57
N VAL A 43 -15.96 16.52 1.87
CA VAL A 43 -16.57 15.79 2.97
C VAL A 43 -17.52 14.75 2.39
N ASP A 44 -17.28 13.48 2.69
CA ASP A 44 -18.21 12.39 2.41
C ASP A 44 -19.04 12.05 3.65
N LEU A 45 -20.30 12.51 3.63
CA LEU A 45 -21.27 12.26 4.69
C LEU A 45 -21.93 10.88 4.60
N LYS A 46 -21.72 10.16 3.49
CA LYS A 46 -22.31 8.84 3.24
C LYS A 46 -21.33 7.69 3.46
N TYR A 47 -20.07 7.99 3.77
CA TYR A 47 -19.06 6.98 4.04
C TYR A 47 -19.47 6.13 5.25
N LYS A 48 -19.52 4.79 5.05
CA LYS A 48 -20.15 3.86 6.02
C LYS A 48 -19.15 3.12 6.90
N VAL A 49 -17.85 3.21 6.63
CA VAL A 49 -16.84 2.49 7.42
C VAL A 49 -16.65 3.22 8.74
N LYS A 50 -16.89 2.51 9.84
CA LYS A 50 -16.74 3.04 11.20
C LYS A 50 -15.28 3.33 11.52
N ASN A 51 -15.04 4.32 12.36
CA ASN A 51 -13.72 4.71 12.88
C ASN A 51 -12.73 5.18 11.81
N VAL A 52 -13.21 5.62 10.66
CA VAL A 52 -12.39 6.22 9.60
C VAL A 52 -12.70 7.70 9.58
N LEU A 53 -11.70 8.53 9.86
CA LEU A 53 -11.86 9.99 9.95
C LEU A 53 -11.57 10.68 8.61
N GLY A 54 -10.70 10.10 7.80
CA GLY A 54 -10.41 10.53 6.45
C GLY A 54 -9.95 9.35 5.60
N TYR A 55 -9.96 9.55 4.29
CA TYR A 55 -9.41 8.60 3.34
C TYR A 55 -8.95 9.30 2.07
N TYR A 56 -7.98 8.67 1.42
CA TYR A 56 -7.38 9.09 0.17
C TYR A 56 -7.90 8.24 -1.01
N GLU A 57 -8.22 8.91 -2.12
CA GLU A 57 -8.49 8.28 -3.40
C GLU A 57 -7.63 8.90 -4.51
N ASN A 58 -7.01 8.05 -5.32
CA ASN A 58 -6.38 8.47 -6.56
C ASN A 58 -7.37 8.35 -7.73
N THR A 59 -7.56 9.41 -8.52
CA THR A 59 -8.38 9.34 -9.74
C THR A 59 -7.68 8.73 -10.95
N GLN A 60 -6.43 8.29 -10.84
CA GLN A 60 -5.71 7.68 -11.93
C GLN A 60 -6.39 6.35 -12.33
N LYS A 61 -7.05 6.36 -13.49
CA LYS A 61 -7.70 5.17 -14.07
C LYS A 61 -6.79 4.35 -14.98
N ASP A 62 -5.68 4.95 -15.42
CA ASP A 62 -4.74 4.37 -16.37
C ASP A 62 -3.33 4.71 -15.90
N GLU A 63 -2.51 3.69 -15.68
CA GLU A 63 -1.13 3.80 -15.21
C GLU A 63 -0.28 4.71 -16.13
N LYS A 64 -0.65 4.85 -17.41
CA LYS A 64 0.04 5.72 -18.38
C LYS A 64 -0.32 7.20 -18.29
N LYS A 65 -1.36 7.57 -17.52
CA LYS A 65 -1.80 8.96 -17.37
C LYS A 65 -1.07 9.66 -16.22
N TRP A 66 -0.10 10.49 -16.58
CA TRP A 66 0.69 11.32 -15.66
C TRP A 66 -0.08 12.48 -15.01
N ARG A 67 -1.27 12.82 -15.51
CA ARG A 67 -2.14 13.87 -14.94
C ARG A 67 -3.35 13.24 -14.29
N TYR A 68 -3.45 13.36 -12.98
CA TYR A 68 -4.58 12.91 -12.19
C TYR A 68 -4.82 13.86 -11.02
N THR A 69 -5.79 13.55 -10.16
CA THR A 69 -6.13 14.34 -8.99
C THR A 69 -6.11 13.44 -7.77
N HIS A 70 -5.42 13.90 -6.72
CA HIS A 70 -5.53 13.32 -5.39
C HIS A 70 -6.80 13.86 -4.75
N LYS A 71 -7.71 12.97 -4.36
CA LYS A 71 -8.91 13.32 -3.63
C LYS A 71 -8.74 12.91 -2.19
N ILE A 72 -8.93 13.85 -1.28
CA ILE A 72 -8.95 13.63 0.15
C ILE A 72 -10.39 13.85 0.62
N PHE A 73 -10.91 12.89 1.36
CA PHE A 73 -12.24 12.99 1.93
C PHE A 73 -12.16 12.91 3.44
N LEU A 74 -12.85 13.81 4.12
CA LEU A 74 -13.14 13.66 5.54
C LEU A 74 -14.54 13.07 5.70
N THR A 75 -14.69 12.18 6.67
CA THR A 75 -15.96 11.49 6.90
C THR A 75 -16.89 12.31 7.78
N LYS A 76 -18.14 11.84 7.89
CA LYS A 76 -19.11 12.37 8.86
C LYS A 76 -18.55 12.35 10.29
N GLU A 77 -17.85 11.29 10.70
CA GLU A 77 -17.29 11.15 12.04
C GLU A 77 -16.25 12.25 12.33
N ALA A 78 -15.40 12.61 11.37
CA ALA A 78 -14.45 13.71 11.54
C ALA A 78 -15.13 15.07 11.70
N LYS A 79 -16.22 15.31 10.95
CA LYS A 79 -17.02 16.53 11.09
C LYS A 79 -17.69 16.60 12.46
N GLU A 80 -18.33 15.53 12.90
CA GLU A 80 -19.01 15.47 14.20
C GLU A 80 -18.01 15.65 15.36
N ARG A 81 -16.82 15.05 15.24
CA ARG A 81 -15.73 15.25 16.20
C ARG A 81 -15.29 16.70 16.28
N TYR A 82 -15.13 17.37 15.14
CA TYR A 82 -14.80 18.80 15.10
C TYR A 82 -15.89 19.64 15.77
N GLU A 83 -17.16 19.41 15.43
CA GLU A 83 -18.31 20.14 16.00
C GLU A 83 -18.38 19.98 17.52
N LEU A 84 -18.22 18.75 18.02
CA LEU A 84 -18.19 18.45 19.45
C LEU A 84 -17.09 19.23 20.17
N TYR A 85 -15.87 19.24 19.62
CA TYR A 85 -14.74 19.93 20.25
C TYR A 85 -14.93 21.46 20.27
N ILE A 86 -15.56 22.01 19.24
CA ILE A 86 -15.94 23.44 19.22
C ILE A 86 -16.98 23.75 20.29
N GLU A 87 -17.98 22.88 20.47
CA GLU A 87 -19.04 23.05 21.49
C GLU A 87 -18.48 23.04 22.91
N ILE A 88 -17.48 22.21 23.19
CA ILE A 88 -16.79 22.17 24.50
C ILE A 88 -15.61 23.16 24.59
N THR A 89 -15.56 24.17 23.71
CA THR A 89 -14.55 25.26 23.71
C THR A 89 -13.09 24.84 23.47
N LEU A 90 -12.84 23.63 22.96
CA LEU A 90 -11.51 23.09 22.59
C LEU A 90 -11.16 23.36 21.12
N LYS A 91 -11.17 24.64 20.73
CA LYS A 91 -10.99 25.05 19.33
C LYS A 91 -9.63 24.65 18.75
N ARG A 92 -8.57 24.74 19.56
CA ARG A 92 -7.21 24.43 19.10
C ARG A 92 -7.10 22.95 18.76
N GLU A 93 -7.58 22.11 19.65
CA GLU A 93 -7.59 20.66 19.53
C GLU A 93 -8.48 20.21 18.36
N ALA A 94 -9.61 20.88 18.13
CA ALA A 94 -10.47 20.64 16.98
C ALA A 94 -9.72 20.86 15.65
N ILE A 95 -9.01 21.99 15.54
CA ILE A 95 -8.24 22.34 14.35
C ILE A 95 -7.02 21.42 14.18
N ASP A 96 -6.29 21.15 15.24
CA ASP A 96 -5.13 20.26 15.20
C ASP A 96 -5.53 18.83 14.80
N GLY A 97 -6.68 18.34 15.27
CA GLY A 97 -7.23 17.04 14.86
C GLY A 97 -7.55 16.97 13.36
N LEU A 98 -8.15 18.02 12.78
CA LEU A 98 -8.37 18.08 11.33
C LEU A 98 -7.05 18.12 10.56
N ARG A 99 -6.08 18.90 11.03
CA ARG A 99 -4.76 18.98 10.40
C ARG A 99 -4.02 17.65 10.44
N GLU A 100 -4.12 16.89 11.53
CA GLU A 100 -3.54 15.54 11.62
C GLU A 100 -4.15 14.59 10.58
N ILE A 101 -5.49 14.60 10.41
CA ILE A 101 -6.17 13.79 9.39
C ILE A 101 -5.70 14.20 7.99
N ILE A 102 -5.75 15.50 7.68
CA ILE A 102 -5.35 16.02 6.36
C ILE A 102 -3.89 15.67 6.05
N ARG A 103 -2.99 15.85 7.03
CA ARG A 103 -1.57 15.51 6.87
C ARG A 103 -1.40 14.03 6.55
N HIS A 104 -2.10 13.15 7.26
CA HIS A 104 -2.04 11.70 7.03
C HIS A 104 -2.40 11.36 5.58
N GLU A 105 -3.53 11.87 5.09
CA GLU A 105 -3.98 11.63 3.70
C GLU A 105 -3.08 12.30 2.64
N LEU A 106 -2.45 13.43 2.96
CA LEU A 106 -1.45 14.05 2.09
C LEU A 106 -0.17 13.22 1.97
N ILE A 107 0.23 12.50 3.03
CA ILE A 107 1.37 11.58 2.95
C ILE A 107 1.04 10.38 2.05
N HIS A 108 -0.19 9.85 2.10
CA HIS A 108 -0.64 8.81 1.15
C HIS A 108 -0.45 9.25 -0.29
N ALA A 109 -0.93 10.45 -0.62
CA ALA A 109 -0.76 11.05 -1.94
C ALA A 109 0.73 11.20 -2.32
N PHE A 110 1.56 11.68 -1.39
CA PHE A 110 2.99 11.90 -1.62
C PHE A 110 3.74 10.60 -1.89
N VAL A 111 3.48 9.58 -1.09
CA VAL A 111 4.15 8.29 -1.21
C VAL A 111 3.78 7.64 -2.55
N PHE A 112 2.51 7.74 -2.94
CA PHE A 112 2.07 7.28 -4.25
C PHE A 112 2.82 7.99 -5.40
N GLU A 113 2.89 9.33 -5.39
CA GLU A 113 3.58 10.07 -6.47
C GLU A 113 5.07 9.75 -6.52
N GLU A 114 5.71 9.65 -5.35
CA GLU A 114 7.15 9.57 -5.27
C GLU A 114 7.61 8.13 -5.51
N PHE A 115 6.98 7.10 -4.93
CA PHE A 115 7.50 5.73 -4.87
C PHE A 115 6.79 4.70 -5.73
N GLU A 116 5.46 4.80 -5.91
CA GLU A 116 4.67 3.72 -6.54
C GLU A 116 5.06 3.49 -8.00
N TYR A 117 5.40 4.56 -8.75
CA TYR A 117 5.68 4.46 -10.18
C TYR A 117 7.00 3.77 -10.56
N PHE A 118 7.98 3.77 -9.66
CA PHE A 118 9.29 3.20 -9.96
C PHE A 118 9.52 1.84 -9.31
N SER A 119 8.60 1.38 -8.46
CA SER A 119 8.71 0.10 -7.77
C SER A 119 7.90 -1.00 -8.45
N ASP A 120 8.47 -2.19 -8.50
CA ASP A 120 7.74 -3.42 -8.84
C ASP A 120 6.82 -3.87 -7.68
N ILE A 121 7.03 -3.35 -6.47
CA ILE A 121 6.25 -3.63 -5.27
C ILE A 121 5.13 -2.58 -5.14
N LYS A 122 3.89 -3.02 -5.38
CA LYS A 122 2.71 -2.16 -5.29
C LYS A 122 2.33 -1.79 -3.85
N HIS A 123 1.46 -0.79 -3.73
CA HIS A 123 0.85 -0.32 -2.49
C HIS A 123 1.84 0.31 -1.51
N THR A 124 2.85 1.01 -2.02
CA THR A 124 3.83 1.74 -1.22
C THR A 124 3.17 2.74 -0.26
N GLU A 125 2.01 3.29 -0.62
CA GLU A 125 1.19 4.18 0.18
C GLU A 125 0.39 3.49 1.29
N GLY A 126 0.24 2.16 1.32
CA GLY A 126 -0.61 1.50 2.32
C GLY A 126 -0.28 1.84 3.78
N ASP A 127 -1.27 1.88 4.68
CA ASP A 127 -1.09 2.26 6.09
C ASP A 127 -0.09 1.39 6.87
N TYR A 128 0.11 0.14 6.42
CA TYR A 128 1.07 -0.80 6.99
C TYR A 128 2.34 -0.96 6.14
N SER A 129 2.48 -0.15 5.08
CA SER A 129 3.70 -0.05 4.29
C SER A 129 4.80 0.63 5.11
N PRO A 130 5.99 0.02 5.24
CA PRO A 130 7.15 0.68 5.83
C PRO A 130 7.58 1.95 5.08
N ILE A 131 7.25 2.08 3.78
CA ILE A 131 7.52 3.29 2.99
C ILE A 131 6.63 4.44 3.45
N PHE A 132 5.31 4.19 3.48
CA PHE A 132 4.34 5.14 4.01
C PHE A 132 4.67 5.56 5.43
N LEU A 133 4.92 4.60 6.33
CA LEU A 133 5.22 4.90 7.73
C LEU A 133 6.53 5.69 7.88
N GLY A 134 7.55 5.39 7.07
CA GLY A 134 8.79 6.18 7.03
C GLY A 134 8.52 7.65 6.70
N CYS A 135 7.75 7.91 5.65
CA CYS A 135 7.35 9.27 5.28
C CYS A 135 6.41 9.92 6.31
N LEU A 136 5.47 9.18 6.88
CA LEU A 136 4.51 9.67 7.87
C LEU A 136 5.24 10.16 9.12
N TYR A 137 6.15 9.36 9.68
CA TYR A 137 6.91 9.75 10.85
C TYR A 137 7.90 10.89 10.55
N TRP A 138 8.54 10.88 9.37
CA TRP A 138 9.32 12.04 8.92
C TRP A 138 8.46 13.30 8.86
N GLY A 139 7.24 13.21 8.36
CA GLY A 139 6.26 14.30 8.28
C GLY A 139 5.69 14.77 9.61
N SER A 140 6.06 14.17 10.75
CA SER A 140 5.35 14.36 12.04
C SER A 140 3.85 14.06 11.94
N GLY A 141 3.47 13.11 11.08
CA GLY A 141 2.15 12.52 11.05
C GLY A 141 1.99 11.45 12.14
N ARG A 142 0.74 11.03 12.34
CA ARG A 142 0.36 9.95 13.26
C ARG A 142 -0.58 9.01 12.53
N SER A 143 -0.57 7.76 12.94
CA SER A 143 -1.51 6.74 12.49
C SER A 143 -2.27 6.21 13.70
N GLY A 144 -3.59 6.11 13.56
CA GLY A 144 -4.47 5.51 14.57
C GLY A 144 -4.52 3.99 14.51
N HIS A 145 -3.85 3.37 13.52
CA HIS A 145 -3.91 1.93 13.31
C HIS A 145 -3.19 1.15 14.42
N ALA A 146 -3.81 0.04 14.82
CA ALA A 146 -3.24 -0.88 15.79
C ALA A 146 -1.86 -1.38 15.33
N TYR A 147 -0.94 -1.53 16.27
CA TYR A 147 0.43 -1.99 16.05
C TYR A 147 1.36 -1.04 15.30
N VAL A 148 0.91 0.06 14.68
CA VAL A 148 1.81 0.95 13.92
C VAL A 148 2.94 1.52 14.79
N ASN A 149 2.73 1.70 16.09
CA ASN A 149 3.79 2.09 17.02
C ASN A 149 4.98 1.12 17.05
N LYS A 150 4.78 -0.16 16.71
CA LYS A 150 5.86 -1.15 16.58
C LYS A 150 6.80 -0.86 15.43
N PHE A 151 6.40 -0.06 14.43
CA PHE A 151 7.31 0.40 13.39
C PHE A 151 8.52 1.14 13.98
N LYS A 152 8.33 1.86 15.10
CA LYS A 152 9.41 2.59 15.78
C LYS A 152 10.52 1.69 16.32
N GLU A 153 10.25 0.39 16.47
CA GLU A 153 11.20 -0.61 16.94
C GLU A 153 12.05 -1.20 15.78
N THR A 154 11.62 -0.97 14.52
CA THR A 154 12.28 -1.51 13.33
C THR A 154 13.61 -0.79 13.01
N ASP A 155 14.52 -1.49 12.35
CA ASP A 155 15.81 -0.91 11.96
C ASP A 155 15.65 0.16 10.88
N LEU A 156 14.63 0.05 10.03
CA LEU A 156 14.30 1.09 9.06
C LEU A 156 13.95 2.41 9.75
N TYR A 157 13.06 2.38 10.76
CA TYR A 157 12.72 3.58 11.51
C TYR A 157 13.94 4.16 12.24
N LYS A 158 14.78 3.33 12.86
CA LYS A 158 16.01 3.80 13.54
C LYS A 158 16.91 4.57 12.57
N LYS A 159 17.14 4.05 11.36
CA LYS A 159 17.89 4.74 10.30
C LYS A 159 17.24 6.08 9.95
N ILE A 160 15.94 6.09 9.67
CA ILE A 160 15.18 7.31 9.32
C ILE A 160 15.23 8.37 10.43
N SER A 161 15.13 7.94 11.70
CA SER A 161 15.12 8.85 12.86
C SER A 161 16.45 9.58 13.08
N GLN A 162 17.54 9.06 12.51
CA GLN A 162 18.87 9.65 12.57
C GLN A 162 19.15 10.60 11.40
N CYS A 163 18.31 10.59 10.37
CA CYS A 163 18.46 11.45 9.19
C CYS A 163 18.23 12.92 9.55
N LYS A 164 18.99 13.81 8.90
CA LYS A 164 18.85 15.26 9.05
C LYS A 164 18.08 15.90 7.89
N LYS A 165 18.05 15.23 6.74
CA LYS A 165 17.38 15.71 5.53
C LYS A 165 16.51 14.61 4.92
N PHE A 166 15.45 15.01 4.24
CA PHE A 166 14.55 14.05 3.60
C PHE A 166 15.24 13.26 2.48
N ASP A 167 16.21 13.83 1.76
CA ASP A 167 16.94 13.09 0.72
C ASP A 167 17.63 11.82 1.29
N GLU A 168 18.09 11.85 2.54
CA GLU A 168 18.66 10.69 3.24
C GLU A 168 17.57 9.64 3.55
N VAL A 169 16.41 10.09 4.05
CA VAL A 169 15.23 9.22 4.28
C VAL A 169 14.80 8.56 2.99
N HIS A 170 14.63 9.35 1.93
CA HIS A 170 14.24 8.89 0.60
C HIS A 170 15.21 7.82 0.08
N THR A 171 16.51 8.00 0.28
CA THR A 171 17.54 7.02 -0.10
C THR A 171 17.39 5.70 0.66
N HIS A 172 17.16 5.76 1.97
CA HIS A 172 16.91 4.55 2.77
C HIS A 172 15.63 3.82 2.36
N LEU A 173 14.57 4.54 2.02
CA LEU A 173 13.31 3.95 1.54
C LEU A 173 13.48 3.29 0.17
N ILE A 174 14.20 3.93 -0.76
CA ILE A 174 14.52 3.32 -2.06
C ILE A 174 15.33 2.04 -1.90
N HIS A 175 16.39 2.08 -1.09
CA HIS A 175 17.20 0.88 -0.85
C HIS A 175 16.38 -0.25 -0.22
N TYR A 176 15.45 0.09 0.68
CA TYR A 176 14.54 -0.88 1.27
C TYR A 176 13.66 -1.54 0.20
N ILE A 177 13.06 -0.77 -0.72
CA ILE A 177 12.29 -1.31 -1.85
C ILE A 177 13.15 -2.25 -2.70
N PHE A 178 14.32 -1.80 -3.13
CA PHE A 178 15.21 -2.58 -3.99
C PHE A 178 15.70 -3.87 -3.34
N GLU A 179 15.88 -3.89 -2.01
CA GLU A 179 16.23 -5.10 -1.28
C GLU A 179 15.16 -6.19 -1.42
N PHE A 180 13.87 -5.83 -1.33
CA PHE A 180 12.77 -6.77 -1.51
C PHE A 180 12.57 -7.17 -2.98
N GLU A 181 12.76 -6.25 -3.92
CA GLU A 181 12.69 -6.55 -5.37
C GLU A 181 13.80 -7.51 -5.79
N GLU A 182 15.04 -7.27 -5.34
CA GLU A 182 16.15 -8.20 -5.54
C GLU A 182 15.89 -9.55 -4.90
N LEU A 183 15.32 -9.58 -3.69
CA LEU A 183 14.99 -10.80 -3.01
C LEU A 183 13.98 -11.63 -3.80
N ALA A 184 12.89 -11.02 -4.26
CA ALA A 184 11.88 -11.69 -5.08
C ALA A 184 12.49 -12.24 -6.37
N ARG A 185 13.35 -11.46 -7.06
CA ARG A 185 14.08 -11.93 -8.24
C ARG A 185 14.99 -13.11 -7.94
N LYS A 186 15.75 -13.07 -6.84
CA LYS A 186 16.62 -14.17 -6.40
C LYS A 186 15.81 -15.43 -6.11
N ILE A 187 14.73 -15.34 -5.35
CA ILE A 187 13.84 -16.48 -5.06
C ILE A 187 13.26 -17.04 -6.37
N ASN A 188 12.74 -16.19 -7.26
CA ASN A 188 12.18 -16.63 -8.54
C ASN A 188 13.22 -17.32 -9.43
N SER A 189 14.48 -16.89 -9.41
CA SER A 189 15.56 -17.56 -10.14
C SER A 189 15.90 -18.94 -9.57
N GLN A 190 15.71 -19.14 -8.26
CA GLN A 190 15.97 -20.41 -7.58
C GLN A 190 14.84 -21.42 -7.78
N ILE A 191 13.58 -21.00 -7.68
CA ILE A 191 12.43 -21.92 -7.79
C ILE A 191 12.09 -22.33 -9.23
N ASN A 192 12.50 -21.54 -10.23
CA ASN A 192 12.22 -21.80 -11.65
C ASN A 192 13.30 -22.61 -12.37
N GLN A 193 14.06 -23.44 -11.66
CA GLN A 193 15.03 -24.34 -12.27
C GLN A 193 14.38 -25.51 -13.03
N ASP A 194 13.15 -25.90 -12.66
CA ASP A 194 12.39 -26.95 -13.35
C ASP A 194 11.27 -26.36 -14.22
N ILE A 195 11.41 -26.49 -15.55
CA ILE A 195 10.43 -26.03 -16.55
C ILE A 195 9.05 -26.70 -16.34
N LYS A 196 8.99 -27.89 -15.74
CA LYS A 196 7.72 -28.59 -15.45
C LYS A 196 6.99 -28.03 -14.23
N ASN A 197 7.65 -27.24 -13.39
CA ASN A 197 7.09 -26.69 -12.15
C ASN A 197 7.50 -25.22 -12.01
N TYR A 198 6.92 -24.37 -12.85
CA TYR A 198 7.14 -22.94 -12.81
C TYR A 198 6.41 -22.33 -11.61
N ARG A 199 7.12 -21.53 -10.82
CA ARG A 199 6.59 -20.80 -9.66
C ARG A 199 7.02 -19.34 -9.73
N ASN A 200 6.10 -18.42 -9.51
CA ASN A 200 6.41 -16.99 -9.47
C ASN A 200 5.93 -16.39 -8.15
N LEU A 201 6.84 -15.73 -7.45
CA LEU A 201 6.58 -14.95 -6.25
C LEU A 201 6.60 -13.46 -6.60
N LYS A 202 5.52 -12.77 -6.26
CA LYS A 202 5.42 -11.30 -6.27
C LYS A 202 5.27 -10.80 -4.84
N LEU A 203 5.74 -9.58 -4.61
CA LEU A 203 5.60 -8.89 -3.33
C LEU A 203 4.78 -7.62 -3.51
N GLU A 204 3.96 -7.29 -2.53
CA GLU A 204 3.24 -6.02 -2.42
C GLU A 204 3.22 -5.57 -0.96
N PHE A 205 3.17 -4.27 -0.70
CA PHE A 205 3.01 -3.79 0.66
C PHE A 205 1.57 -3.94 1.15
N ASN A 206 1.42 -4.18 2.45
CA ASN A 206 0.10 -4.34 3.05
C ASN A 206 -0.62 -2.99 3.24
N LEU A 207 -1.86 -2.93 2.76
CA LEU A 207 -2.81 -1.89 3.20
C LEU A 207 -3.18 -2.07 4.68
N TYR A 208 -3.31 -3.32 5.12
CA TYR A 208 -3.62 -3.70 6.51
C TYR A 208 -2.80 -4.92 6.94
N GLY A 209 -2.30 -4.89 8.17
CA GLY A 209 -1.57 -5.99 8.80
C GLY A 209 -0.05 -5.85 8.73
N ALA A 210 0.61 -6.00 9.88
CA ALA A 210 2.05 -5.73 9.99
C ALA A 210 2.96 -6.88 9.53
N GLY A 211 2.43 -8.09 9.34
CA GLY A 211 3.19 -9.30 9.00
C GLY A 211 3.03 -9.74 7.54
N ILE A 212 3.31 -11.03 7.27
CA ILE A 212 3.19 -11.64 5.93
C ILE A 212 1.79 -12.20 5.71
N VAL A 213 1.13 -11.77 4.62
CA VAL A 213 -0.21 -12.24 4.22
C VAL A 213 -0.16 -12.81 2.80
N LYS A 214 -0.86 -13.93 2.57
CA LYS A 214 -1.01 -14.48 1.21
C LYS A 214 -2.17 -13.76 0.50
N ARG A 215 -1.84 -12.89 -0.44
CA ARG A 215 -2.79 -11.97 -1.07
C ARG A 215 -3.50 -12.63 -2.23
N THR A 216 -2.73 -13.12 -3.18
CA THR A 216 -3.25 -13.85 -4.34
C THR A 216 -2.51 -15.17 -4.48
N TYR A 217 -3.22 -16.16 -4.99
CA TYR A 217 -2.65 -17.41 -5.42
C TYR A 217 -3.42 -17.93 -6.62
N VAL A 218 -2.70 -18.11 -7.72
CA VAL A 218 -3.25 -18.68 -8.94
C VAL A 218 -2.37 -19.86 -9.32
N SER A 219 -2.97 -21.02 -9.49
CA SER A 219 -2.24 -22.18 -10.02
C SER A 219 -2.97 -22.81 -11.18
N CYS A 220 -2.19 -23.35 -12.11
CA CYS A 220 -2.68 -24.11 -13.26
C CYS A 220 -1.88 -25.40 -13.37
N ILE A 221 -2.59 -26.51 -13.49
CA ILE A 221 -2.00 -27.79 -13.89
C ILE A 221 -2.42 -28.02 -15.35
N SER A 222 -1.45 -27.97 -16.25
CA SER A 222 -1.60 -28.31 -17.66
C SER A 222 -1.26 -29.77 -17.87
N LYS A 223 -2.18 -30.52 -18.49
CA LYS A 223 -1.98 -31.92 -18.90
C LYS A 223 -2.03 -32.00 -20.41
N ILE A 224 -0.89 -32.32 -21.03
CA ILE A 224 -0.71 -32.38 -22.47
C ILE A 224 -0.42 -33.83 -22.86
N LYS A 225 -1.19 -34.40 -23.80
CA LYS A 225 -0.90 -35.72 -24.37
C LYS A 225 -0.23 -35.54 -25.75
N ARG A 226 1.07 -35.83 -25.85
CA ARG A 226 1.85 -35.82 -27.11
C ARG A 226 2.50 -37.18 -27.31
N ASN A 227 2.38 -37.77 -28.51
CA ASN A 227 3.05 -39.02 -28.89
C ASN A 227 2.90 -40.16 -27.85
N ASN A 228 1.69 -40.40 -27.36
CA ASN A 228 1.37 -41.37 -26.28
C ASN A 228 2.06 -41.14 -24.92
N ARG A 229 2.76 -40.02 -24.72
CA ARG A 229 3.30 -39.60 -23.42
C ARG A 229 2.44 -38.49 -22.82
N LEU A 230 2.23 -38.57 -21.51
CA LEU A 230 1.56 -37.54 -20.71
C LEU A 230 2.62 -36.59 -20.18
N GLU A 231 2.54 -35.32 -20.57
CA GLU A 231 3.34 -34.24 -20.01
C GLU A 231 2.46 -33.45 -19.05
N ILE A 232 2.94 -33.26 -17.82
CA ILE A 232 2.28 -32.47 -16.79
C ILE A 232 3.17 -31.27 -16.50
N GLN A 233 2.60 -30.08 -16.63
CA GLN A 233 3.24 -28.84 -16.24
C GLN A 233 2.40 -28.17 -15.17
N LYS A 234 3.06 -27.73 -14.10
CA LYS A 234 2.46 -26.92 -13.05
C LYS A 234 3.00 -25.51 -13.15
N VAL A 235 2.09 -24.55 -13.12
CA VAL A 235 2.39 -23.12 -13.07
C VAL A 235 1.70 -22.58 -11.83
N ALA A 236 2.42 -21.87 -10.96
CA ALA A 236 1.83 -21.20 -9.82
C ALA A 236 2.37 -19.78 -9.70
N GLU A 237 1.49 -18.82 -9.48
CA GLU A 237 1.83 -17.45 -9.13
C GLU A 237 1.24 -17.11 -7.76
N MET A 238 2.03 -16.48 -6.91
CA MET A 238 1.64 -16.05 -5.58
C MET A 238 2.10 -14.62 -5.33
N THR A 239 1.20 -13.76 -4.87
CA THR A 239 1.58 -12.46 -4.32
C THR A 239 1.53 -12.53 -2.79
N LEU A 240 2.64 -12.19 -2.15
CA LEU A 240 2.71 -12.00 -0.70
C LEU A 240 2.62 -10.51 -0.37
N GLY A 241 1.67 -10.19 0.51
CA GLY A 241 1.57 -8.90 1.16
C GLY A 241 2.52 -8.82 2.34
N ILE A 242 3.37 -7.79 2.36
CA ILE A 242 4.38 -7.57 3.39
C ILE A 242 4.09 -6.29 4.18
N GLY A 243 3.99 -6.40 5.49
CA GLY A 243 3.85 -5.26 6.39
C GLY A 243 5.19 -4.82 6.97
N PHE A 244 5.16 -3.71 7.72
CA PHE A 244 6.37 -3.08 8.26
C PHE A 244 7.19 -3.89 9.28
N LEU A 245 6.69 -5.04 9.79
CA LEU A 245 7.46 -5.94 10.64
C LEU A 245 8.17 -7.06 9.85
N VAL A 246 7.95 -7.15 8.55
CA VAL A 246 8.53 -8.18 7.71
C VAL A 246 9.94 -7.77 7.28
N THR A 247 10.89 -8.67 7.47
CA THR A 247 12.26 -8.55 6.98
C THR A 247 12.50 -9.46 5.77
N PRO A 248 13.56 -9.21 4.98
CA PRO A 248 13.98 -10.12 3.91
C PRO A 248 14.16 -11.57 4.38
N LYS A 249 14.72 -11.74 5.59
CA LYS A 249 14.95 -13.05 6.20
C LYS A 249 13.63 -13.79 6.44
N ASP A 250 12.61 -13.10 6.93
CA ASP A 250 11.29 -13.70 7.17
C ASP A 250 10.69 -14.27 5.87
N ILE A 251 10.91 -13.61 4.73
CA ILE A 251 10.43 -14.11 3.43
C ILE A 251 11.19 -15.37 3.04
N ILE A 252 12.54 -15.35 3.11
CA ILE A 252 13.40 -16.50 2.77
C ILE A 252 12.99 -17.74 3.56
N GLU A 253 12.73 -17.59 4.86
CA GLU A 253 12.40 -18.70 5.74
C GLU A 253 10.97 -19.24 5.54
N ASN A 254 10.08 -18.48 4.89
CA ASN A 254 8.65 -18.80 4.88
C ASN A 254 8.02 -18.96 3.50
N TYR A 255 8.64 -18.51 2.41
CA TYR A 255 7.98 -18.45 1.10
C TYR A 255 7.55 -19.84 0.59
N GLU A 256 8.41 -20.87 0.71
CA GLU A 256 8.08 -22.24 0.27
C GLU A 256 6.86 -22.78 1.01
N ARG A 257 6.87 -22.62 2.34
CA ARG A 257 5.74 -23.01 3.19
C ARG A 257 4.45 -22.30 2.77
N LYS A 258 4.50 -21.05 2.29
CA LYS A 258 3.31 -20.32 1.80
C LYS A 258 2.77 -20.84 0.46
N PHE A 259 3.63 -21.42 -0.38
CA PHE A 259 3.20 -22.12 -1.59
C PHE A 259 2.49 -23.44 -1.27
N GLU A 260 2.84 -24.10 -0.15
CA GLU A 260 2.49 -25.49 0.11
C GLU A 260 1.46 -25.71 1.21
N ASN A 261 1.36 -24.79 2.18
CA ASN A 261 0.56 -24.97 3.40
C ASN A 261 -0.97 -24.98 3.22
N GLY A 262 -1.49 -25.03 1.98
CA GLY A 262 -2.92 -25.03 1.71
C GLY A 262 -3.68 -23.78 2.18
N SER A 263 -2.98 -22.75 2.67
CA SER A 263 -3.62 -21.52 3.14
C SER A 263 -4.29 -20.81 1.97
N ILE A 264 -5.56 -20.47 2.16
CA ILE A 264 -6.40 -19.79 1.18
C ILE A 264 -5.98 -18.33 1.13
N ALA A 265 -5.63 -17.87 -0.07
CA ALA A 265 -5.34 -16.46 -0.33
C ALA A 265 -6.65 -15.66 -0.41
N LYS A 266 -6.58 -14.32 -0.27
CA LYS A 266 -7.77 -13.47 -0.47
C LYS A 266 -8.40 -13.68 -1.86
N LEU A 267 -7.57 -13.88 -2.88
CA LEU A 267 -7.99 -14.40 -4.18
C LEU A 267 -7.24 -15.69 -4.44
N HIS A 268 -7.96 -16.81 -4.47
CA HIS A 268 -7.42 -18.13 -4.68
C HIS A 268 -8.07 -18.78 -5.89
N SER A 269 -7.28 -19.20 -6.88
CA SER A 269 -7.78 -19.87 -8.08
C SER A 269 -6.90 -21.07 -8.44
N GLU A 270 -7.53 -22.21 -8.67
CA GLU A 270 -6.86 -23.41 -9.13
C GLU A 270 -7.53 -23.89 -10.41
N LEU A 271 -6.74 -24.05 -11.47
CA LEU A 271 -7.21 -24.42 -12.80
C LEU A 271 -6.59 -25.75 -13.21
N ALA A 272 -7.39 -26.58 -13.87
CA ALA A 272 -6.89 -27.71 -14.63
C ALA A 272 -7.17 -27.45 -16.12
N ALA A 273 -6.10 -27.40 -16.90
CA ALA A 273 -6.17 -27.26 -18.35
C ALA A 273 -5.75 -28.58 -19.02
N TYR A 274 -6.50 -28.95 -20.04
CA TYR A 274 -6.28 -30.18 -20.80
C TYR A 274 -6.12 -29.82 -22.27
N VAL A 275 -5.08 -30.38 -22.90
CA VAL A 275 -4.92 -30.34 -24.35
C VAL A 275 -5.06 -31.75 -24.89
N VAL A 276 -6.16 -32.00 -25.62
CA VAL A 276 -6.45 -33.28 -26.26
C VAL A 276 -6.61 -33.02 -27.75
N GLN A 277 -5.79 -33.65 -28.60
CA GLN A 277 -5.90 -33.54 -30.07
C GLN A 277 -5.93 -32.07 -30.59
N ASN A 278 -5.12 -31.19 -30.00
CA ASN A 278 -5.06 -29.74 -30.28
C ASN A 278 -6.29 -28.91 -29.87
N GLU A 279 -7.26 -29.49 -29.13
CA GLU A 279 -8.34 -28.73 -28.50
C GLU A 279 -8.00 -28.37 -27.04
N PHE A 280 -8.23 -27.11 -26.67
CA PHE A 280 -8.06 -26.59 -25.31
C PHE A 280 -9.36 -26.76 -24.51
N LYS A 281 -9.29 -27.45 -23.36
CA LYS A 281 -10.41 -27.57 -22.41
C LYS A 281 -9.97 -27.08 -21.02
N GLN A 282 -10.72 -26.16 -20.43
CA GLN A 282 -10.45 -25.59 -19.10
C GLN A 282 -11.54 -25.99 -18.11
N LYS A 283 -11.14 -26.41 -16.90
CA LYS A 283 -12.05 -26.54 -15.75
C LYS A 283 -11.54 -25.65 -14.63
N THR A 284 -12.35 -24.66 -14.24
CA THR A 284 -12.08 -23.83 -13.07
C THR A 284 -12.50 -24.58 -11.82
N ILE A 285 -11.57 -24.78 -10.88
CA ILE A 285 -11.88 -25.29 -9.54
C ILE A 285 -11.99 -24.05 -8.65
N LEU A 286 -13.22 -23.52 -8.51
CA LEU A 286 -13.49 -22.50 -7.51
C LEU A 286 -13.58 -23.18 -6.15
N ARG A 287 -12.73 -22.79 -5.21
CA ARG A 287 -12.93 -23.08 -3.79
C ARG A 287 -13.51 -21.82 -3.17
N GLU A 288 -14.76 -21.91 -2.71
CA GLU A 288 -15.35 -20.83 -1.91
C GLU A 288 -14.64 -20.78 -0.55
N SER A 289 -14.43 -19.54 -0.08
CA SER A 289 -13.82 -19.19 1.21
C SER A 289 -14.73 -19.52 2.39
#